data_AF-A0A846ZER6-F1
#
_entry.id   AF-A0A846ZER6-F1
#
_cell.length_a   1.000
_cell.length_b   1.000
_cell.length_c   1.000
_cell.angle_alpha   90.00
_cell.angle_beta   90.00
_cell.angle_gamma   90.00
#
_symmetry.space_group_name_H-M   'P 1'
#
loop_
_entity.id
_entity.type
_entity.pdbx_description
1 polymer ?
#
loop_
_entity_poly.entity_id
_entity_poly.type
_entity_poly.pdbx_seq_one_letter_code
_entity_poly.pdbx_strand_id
1 'polypeptide(L)'
;MTPILYEKDEIDFTSQGLGALAEVYDVDVAEQRNGLFQITAKYPVTGIRYDDISVGRIILAKPNQRDEPHAFRIVNTELDVMGYSLMIEADSITYDLNHNIVKHLNVSGADGQTMMSALKNAIVNPSIFNFYSDINHVSSTSLDYVNPMEAIMGVKGSFLQIWGGELKRENRRVAMFNRRGRDNVATFRLGKNISGLKYTVADCKNHPNTACF
;
A
#
# COMPACT_ATOMS: atom_id res chain seq x y z
N MET A 1 17.87 -2.93 -8.27
CA MET A 1 17.68 -2.83 -6.81
C MET A 1 17.63 -4.24 -6.30
N THR A 2 18.34 -4.54 -5.22
CA THR A 2 18.37 -5.88 -4.64
C THR A 2 17.53 -5.86 -3.36
N PRO A 3 16.38 -6.56 -3.31
CA PRO A 3 15.56 -6.64 -2.12
C PRO A 3 16.29 -7.33 -0.97
N ILE A 4 15.93 -6.99 0.27
CA ILE A 4 16.49 -7.58 1.48
C ILE A 4 15.38 -8.32 2.21
N LEU A 5 15.66 -9.55 2.65
CA LEU A 5 14.75 -10.37 3.43
C LEU A 5 14.97 -10.14 4.93
N TYR A 6 13.88 -10.04 5.67
CA TYR A 6 13.84 -9.83 7.10
C TYR A 6 12.94 -10.87 7.79
N GLU A 7 13.15 -11.00 9.09
CA GLU A 7 12.28 -11.80 9.96
C GLU A 7 10.86 -11.23 10.01
N LYS A 8 9.90 -12.11 10.32
CA LYS A 8 8.46 -11.77 10.33
C LYS A 8 8.09 -10.63 11.29
N ASP A 9 8.82 -10.48 12.39
CA ASP A 9 8.52 -9.52 13.46
C ASP A 9 9.44 -8.29 13.39
N GLU A 10 10.21 -8.15 12.30
CA GLU A 10 11.11 -7.02 12.13
C GLU A 10 10.32 -5.69 12.01
N ILE A 11 10.81 -4.69 12.74
CA ILE A 11 10.25 -3.34 12.73
C ILE A 11 11.28 -2.27 12.36
N ASP A 12 12.57 -2.63 12.37
CA ASP A 12 13.70 -1.76 12.04
C ASP A 12 14.45 -2.31 10.82
N PHE A 13 14.36 -1.56 9.72
CA PHE A 13 14.94 -1.94 8.43
C PHE A 13 16.33 -1.31 8.19
N THR A 14 17.09 -1.07 9.26
CA THR A 14 18.46 -0.53 9.19
C THR A 14 19.54 -1.62 9.11
N SER A 15 19.22 -2.85 9.50
CA SER A 15 20.14 -4.00 9.42
C SER A 15 20.15 -4.62 8.02
N GLN A 16 20.88 -5.72 7.83
CA GLN A 16 20.78 -6.54 6.60
C GLN A 16 19.76 -7.67 6.72
N GLY A 17 18.99 -7.71 7.82
CA GLY A 17 18.03 -8.76 8.12
C GLY A 17 18.64 -10.15 7.99
N LEU A 18 17.91 -11.03 7.31
CA LEU A 18 18.36 -12.36 6.94
C LEU A 18 19.33 -12.33 5.75
N GLY A 19 19.24 -11.31 4.89
CA GLY A 19 20.20 -11.05 3.83
C GLY A 19 19.55 -10.58 2.53
N ALA A 20 20.39 -10.18 1.58
CA ALA A 20 19.95 -9.76 0.26
C ALA A 20 19.45 -10.96 -0.59
N LEU A 21 18.35 -10.76 -1.29
CA LEU A 21 17.81 -11.69 -2.28
C LEU A 21 18.49 -11.44 -3.64
N ALA A 22 19.78 -11.78 -3.74
CA ALA A 22 20.60 -11.45 -4.91
C ALA A 22 20.13 -12.15 -6.21
N GLU A 23 19.46 -13.28 -6.10
CA GLU A 23 19.04 -14.13 -7.21
C GLU A 23 17.58 -13.93 -7.59
N VAL A 24 16.89 -12.94 -7.00
CA VAL A 24 15.50 -12.63 -7.34
C VAL A 24 15.39 -12.07 -8.76
N TYR A 25 14.34 -12.45 -9.47
CA TYR A 25 14.03 -11.96 -10.82
C TYR A 25 12.51 -11.79 -11.00
N ASP A 26 12.09 -11.26 -12.15
CA ASP A 26 10.68 -10.92 -12.44
C ASP A 26 10.01 -10.10 -11.33
N VAL A 27 10.76 -9.13 -10.78
CA VAL A 27 10.26 -8.27 -9.69
C VAL A 27 9.38 -7.17 -10.26
N ASP A 28 8.11 -7.15 -9.86
CA ASP A 28 7.16 -6.10 -10.20
C ASP A 28 6.48 -5.53 -8.94
N VAL A 29 6.42 -4.21 -8.85
CA VAL A 29 5.76 -3.49 -7.75
C VAL A 29 4.56 -2.77 -8.32
N ALA A 30 3.36 -3.19 -7.90
CA ALA A 30 2.11 -2.59 -8.30
C ALA A 30 1.59 -1.65 -7.22
N GLU A 31 1.49 -0.36 -7.53
CA GLU A 31 0.89 0.67 -6.68
C GLU A 31 -0.27 1.36 -7.40
N GLN A 32 -1.43 1.40 -6.76
CA GLN A 32 -2.62 2.11 -7.25
C GLN A 32 -3.00 3.25 -6.29
N ARG A 33 -3.47 4.37 -6.87
CA ARG A 33 -3.98 5.50 -6.07
C ARG A 33 -5.13 5.01 -5.18
N ASN A 34 -4.99 5.21 -3.87
CA ASN A 34 -5.99 4.82 -2.88
C ASN A 34 -6.40 3.33 -2.99
N GLY A 35 -5.46 2.47 -3.40
CA GLY A 35 -5.76 1.08 -3.74
C GLY A 35 -4.63 0.15 -3.37
N LEU A 36 -4.39 -0.82 -4.25
CA LEU A 36 -3.39 -1.86 -4.10
C LEU A 36 -1.97 -1.31 -3.89
N PHE A 37 -1.20 -1.96 -3.02
CA PHE A 37 0.25 -1.78 -2.97
C PHE A 37 0.94 -3.10 -2.62
N GLN A 38 1.44 -3.79 -3.64
CA GLN A 38 1.99 -5.14 -3.54
C GLN A 38 3.27 -5.27 -4.38
N ILE A 39 4.04 -6.31 -4.08
CA ILE A 39 5.17 -6.76 -4.89
C ILE A 39 4.98 -8.23 -5.26
N THR A 40 5.31 -8.54 -6.51
CA THR A 40 5.42 -9.91 -7.00
C THR A 40 6.85 -10.15 -7.46
N ALA A 41 7.36 -11.35 -7.24
CA ALA A 41 8.72 -11.71 -7.62
C ALA A 41 8.85 -13.22 -7.83
N LYS A 42 9.92 -13.63 -8.50
CA LYS A 42 10.34 -15.03 -8.57
C LYS A 42 11.73 -15.22 -7.97
N TYR A 43 11.93 -16.36 -7.33
CA TYR A 43 13.22 -16.75 -6.75
C TYR A 43 13.57 -18.18 -7.15
N PRO A 44 14.80 -18.47 -7.58
CA PRO A 44 15.18 -19.82 -8.00
C PRO A 44 15.29 -20.76 -6.80
N VAL A 45 14.83 -22.01 -6.93
CA VAL A 45 14.91 -23.01 -5.85
C VAL A 45 16.35 -23.38 -5.49
N THR A 46 17.29 -23.19 -6.42
CA THR A 46 18.73 -23.40 -6.19
C THR A 46 19.39 -22.22 -5.47
N GLY A 47 18.64 -21.14 -5.23
CA GLY A 47 19.20 -19.92 -4.67
C GLY A 47 19.52 -20.06 -3.19
N ILE A 48 20.53 -19.31 -2.74
CA ILE A 48 21.11 -19.41 -1.39
C ILE A 48 20.06 -19.17 -0.29
N ARG A 49 19.07 -18.31 -0.57
CA ARG A 49 18.03 -17.90 0.38
C ARG A 49 16.67 -18.54 0.10
N TYR A 50 16.61 -19.59 -0.72
CA TYR A 50 15.35 -20.26 -1.02
C TYR A 50 14.64 -20.77 0.25
N ASP A 51 15.37 -21.50 1.10
CA ASP A 51 14.83 -22.04 2.36
C ASP A 51 14.44 -20.94 3.37
N ASP A 52 14.96 -19.73 3.17
CA ASP A 52 14.62 -18.58 3.96
C ASP A 52 13.31 -17.89 3.51
N ILE A 53 12.80 -18.14 2.31
CA ILE A 53 11.60 -17.45 1.85
C ILE A 53 10.36 -18.20 2.35
N SER A 54 9.58 -17.53 3.21
CA SER A 54 8.37 -18.12 3.79
C SER A 54 7.30 -17.06 4.07
N VAL A 55 6.04 -17.49 4.07
CA VAL A 55 4.88 -16.64 4.40
C VAL A 55 5.07 -15.99 5.77
N GLY A 56 4.78 -14.69 5.84
CA GLY A 56 4.93 -13.86 7.01
C GLY A 56 6.27 -13.12 7.11
N ARG A 57 7.34 -13.58 6.43
CA ARG A 57 8.61 -12.82 6.36
C ARG A 57 8.45 -11.54 5.55
N ILE A 58 9.40 -10.62 5.70
CA ILE A 58 9.30 -9.27 5.14
C ILE A 58 10.38 -9.06 4.09
N ILE A 59 9.98 -8.57 2.91
CA ILE A 59 10.85 -8.13 1.83
C ILE A 59 10.89 -6.61 1.85
N LEU A 60 12.08 -6.04 2.04
CA LEU A 60 12.32 -4.62 1.86
C LEU A 60 12.77 -4.35 0.42
N ALA A 61 11.97 -3.59 -0.32
CA ALA A 61 12.24 -3.25 -1.71
C ALA A 61 11.87 -1.79 -2.01
N LYS A 62 12.65 -1.14 -2.86
CA LYS A 62 12.39 0.23 -3.35
C LYS A 62 11.27 0.24 -4.39
N PRO A 63 10.06 0.76 -4.08
CA PRO A 63 8.89 0.57 -4.94
C PRO A 63 9.00 1.30 -6.27
N ASN A 64 9.71 2.43 -6.32
CA ASN A 64 9.97 3.20 -7.52
C ASN A 64 11.27 4.01 -7.35
N GLN A 65 11.70 4.72 -8.40
CA GLN A 65 12.97 5.48 -8.35
C GLN A 65 12.99 6.60 -7.30
N ARG A 66 11.82 7.14 -6.94
CA ARG A 66 11.68 8.36 -6.12
C ARG A 66 11.49 8.08 -4.64
N ASP A 67 10.72 7.05 -4.33
CA ASP A 67 10.34 6.73 -2.95
C ASP A 67 11.43 5.94 -2.22
N GLU A 68 11.38 6.03 -0.89
CA GLU A 68 12.21 5.23 0.00
C GLU A 68 11.84 3.73 -0.06
N PRO A 69 12.76 2.83 0.35
CA PRO A 69 12.46 1.41 0.47
C PRO A 69 11.22 1.14 1.31
N HIS A 70 10.32 0.32 0.78
CA HIS A 70 9.06 -0.06 1.40
C HIS A 70 9.09 -1.54 1.78
N ALA A 71 8.52 -1.86 2.94
CA ALA A 71 8.43 -3.22 3.46
C ALA A 71 7.16 -3.90 2.97
N PHE A 72 7.31 -5.12 2.45
CA PHE A 72 6.24 -5.97 1.96
C PHE A 72 6.26 -7.30 2.70
N ARG A 73 5.15 -7.68 3.32
CA ARG A 73 4.98 -8.96 4.01
C ARG A 73 4.57 -10.02 3.02
N ILE A 74 5.31 -11.13 2.96
CA ILE A 74 5.00 -12.26 2.10
C ILE A 74 3.68 -12.88 2.56
N VAL A 75 2.68 -12.87 1.67
CA VAL A 75 1.35 -13.42 1.93
C VAL A 75 1.15 -14.77 1.25
N ASN A 76 1.84 -15.01 0.13
CA ASN A 76 1.77 -16.26 -0.60
C ASN A 76 3.13 -16.62 -1.22
N THR A 77 3.40 -17.93 -1.29
CA THR A 77 4.56 -18.48 -1.98
C THR A 77 4.16 -19.78 -2.67
N GLU A 78 4.39 -19.88 -3.97
CA GLU A 78 3.99 -21.04 -4.77
C GLU A 78 5.13 -21.47 -5.71
N LEU A 79 5.40 -22.76 -5.79
CA LEU A 79 6.32 -23.27 -6.81
C LEU A 79 5.65 -23.22 -8.18
N ASP A 80 6.43 -22.85 -9.20
CA ASP A 80 5.99 -22.97 -10.58
C ASP A 80 5.76 -24.44 -10.97
N VAL A 81 5.07 -24.64 -12.08
CA VAL A 81 4.67 -25.99 -12.55
C VAL A 81 5.88 -26.93 -12.71
N MET A 82 7.05 -26.38 -13.03
CA MET A 82 8.27 -27.14 -13.24
C MET A 82 9.11 -27.32 -11.96
N GLY A 83 8.75 -26.65 -10.86
CA GLY A 83 9.44 -26.73 -9.57
C GLY A 83 10.81 -26.05 -9.54
N TYR A 84 11.13 -25.18 -10.50
CA TYR A 84 12.41 -24.48 -10.58
C TYR A 84 12.37 -23.08 -9.97
N SER A 85 11.17 -22.52 -9.78
CA SER A 85 10.99 -21.13 -9.38
C SER A 85 9.92 -21.02 -8.31
N LEU A 86 10.22 -20.30 -7.23
CA LEU A 86 9.25 -19.89 -6.22
C LEU A 86 8.67 -18.54 -6.63
N MET A 87 7.38 -18.50 -6.92
CA MET A 87 6.60 -17.27 -7.04
C MET A 87 6.30 -16.73 -5.65
N ILE A 88 6.52 -15.43 -5.47
CA ILE A 88 6.35 -14.73 -4.20
C ILE A 88 5.34 -13.61 -4.44
N GLU A 89 4.33 -13.55 -3.58
CA GLU A 89 3.40 -12.43 -3.51
C GLU A 89 3.49 -11.83 -2.11
N ALA A 90 3.70 -10.51 -2.05
CA ALA A 90 3.84 -9.80 -0.79
C ALA A 90 3.10 -8.46 -0.80
N ASP A 91 2.33 -8.23 0.25
CA ASP A 91 1.53 -7.02 0.43
C ASP A 91 2.30 -5.97 1.23
N SER A 92 2.00 -4.69 1.00
CA SER A 92 2.52 -3.60 1.84
C SER A 92 2.32 -3.91 3.33
N ILE A 93 3.36 -3.71 4.14
CA ILE A 93 3.30 -3.94 5.61
C ILE A 93 2.13 -3.21 6.29
N THR A 94 1.61 -2.14 5.69
CA THR A 94 0.44 -1.41 6.19
C THR A 94 -0.84 -2.25 6.20
N TYR A 95 -0.91 -3.37 5.46
CA TYR A 95 -2.02 -4.32 5.47
C TYR A 95 -2.11 -5.09 6.80
N ASP A 96 -1.07 -5.05 7.63
CA ASP A 96 -1.14 -5.54 9.02
C ASP A 96 -2.23 -4.80 9.82
N LEU A 97 -2.57 -3.56 9.43
CA LEU A 97 -3.68 -2.82 10.02
C LEU A 97 -5.03 -3.52 9.82
N ASN A 98 -5.21 -4.35 8.80
CA ASN A 98 -6.44 -5.11 8.58
C ASN A 98 -6.70 -6.13 9.71
N HIS A 99 -5.64 -6.56 10.42
CA HIS A 99 -5.69 -7.53 11.50
C HIS A 99 -5.89 -6.87 12.88
N ASN A 100 -6.37 -5.63 12.90
CA ASN A 100 -6.67 -4.88 14.11
C ASN A 100 -8.10 -4.30 14.01
N ILE A 101 -8.61 -3.75 15.10
CA ILE A 101 -9.99 -3.27 15.16
C ILE A 101 -10.11 -1.92 15.83
N VAL A 102 -11.03 -1.11 15.31
CA VAL A 102 -11.55 0.12 15.90
C VAL A 102 -12.96 -0.19 16.38
N LYS A 103 -13.17 -0.25 17.69
CA LYS A 103 -14.48 -0.61 18.27
C LYS A 103 -15.52 0.47 18.04
N HIS A 104 -15.15 1.70 18.36
CA HIS A 104 -16.00 2.88 18.23
C HIS A 104 -15.11 4.09 17.99
N LEU A 105 -15.42 4.87 16.96
CA LEU A 105 -14.78 6.13 16.65
C LEU A 105 -15.89 7.11 16.27
N ASN A 106 -16.07 8.15 17.07
CA ASN A 106 -16.97 9.25 16.76
C ASN A 106 -16.19 10.55 16.79
N VAL A 107 -16.21 11.25 15.66
CA VAL A 107 -15.49 12.50 15.46
C VAL A 107 -16.47 13.50 14.87
N SER A 108 -16.57 14.68 15.47
CA SER A 108 -17.43 15.76 14.98
C SER A 108 -16.67 17.05 14.87
N GLY A 109 -16.81 17.74 13.73
CA GLY A 109 -16.17 19.04 13.52
C GLY A 109 -14.65 18.95 13.51
N ALA A 110 -14.08 17.92 12.90
CA ALA A 110 -12.64 17.68 12.85
C ALA A 110 -12.04 17.84 11.45
N ASP A 111 -10.83 18.38 11.39
CA ASP A 111 -9.97 18.30 10.22
C ASP A 111 -9.36 16.88 10.06
N GLY A 112 -8.63 16.67 8.97
CA GLY A 112 -8.05 15.37 8.65
C GLY A 112 -7.07 14.88 9.73
N GLN A 113 -6.20 15.76 10.25
CA GLN A 113 -5.23 15.35 11.27
C GLN A 113 -5.92 14.99 12.60
N THR A 114 -6.96 15.73 12.99
CA THR A 114 -7.74 15.43 14.19
C THR A 114 -8.45 14.08 14.07
N MET A 115 -9.05 13.78 12.91
CA MET A 115 -9.61 12.46 12.62
C MET A 115 -8.55 11.36 12.70
N MET A 116 -7.40 11.52 12.03
CA MET A 116 -6.31 10.54 12.03
C MET A 116 -5.74 10.28 13.43
N SER A 117 -5.70 11.32 14.27
CA SER A 117 -5.27 11.21 15.67
C SER A 117 -6.31 10.46 16.52
N ALA A 118 -7.59 10.76 16.32
CA ALA A 118 -8.69 10.05 16.98
C ALA A 118 -8.74 8.57 16.55
N LEU A 119 -8.52 8.29 15.26
CA LEU A 119 -8.42 6.94 14.72
C LEU A 119 -7.32 6.16 15.43
N LYS A 120 -6.10 6.72 15.51
CA LYS A 120 -4.96 6.08 16.20
C LYS A 120 -5.29 5.68 17.63
N ASN A 121 -5.99 6.54 18.37
CA ASN A 121 -6.37 6.30 19.75
C ASN A 121 -7.52 5.30 19.91
N ALA A 122 -8.34 5.13 18.87
CA ALA A 122 -9.47 4.21 18.87
C ALA A 122 -9.10 2.77 18.47
N ILE A 123 -7.87 2.55 17.98
CA ILE A 123 -7.35 1.21 17.67
C ILE A 123 -7.15 0.42 18.97
N VAL A 124 -7.70 -0.80 19.03
CA VAL A 124 -7.65 -1.64 20.24
C VAL A 124 -6.23 -2.06 20.61
N ASN A 125 -5.48 -2.60 19.66
CA ASN A 125 -4.08 -2.96 19.90
C ASN A 125 -3.18 -1.82 19.42
N PRO A 126 -2.25 -1.30 20.25
CA PRO A 126 -1.34 -0.25 19.84
C PRO A 126 -0.64 -0.59 18.53
N SER A 127 -0.87 0.26 17.53
CA SER A 127 -0.28 0.09 16.21
C SER A 127 1.10 0.73 16.16
N ILE A 128 2.00 0.07 15.43
CA ILE A 128 3.31 0.62 15.12
C ILE A 128 3.26 1.81 14.15
N PHE A 129 2.14 1.95 13.43
CA PHE A 129 1.96 2.98 12.42
C PHE A 129 1.48 4.30 13.04
N ASN A 130 2.06 5.40 12.56
CA ASN A 130 1.55 6.74 12.79
C ASN A 130 0.53 7.12 11.72
N PHE A 131 -0.44 7.94 12.07
CA PHE A 131 -1.48 8.42 11.17
C PHE A 131 -1.34 9.93 10.98
N TYR A 132 -1.35 10.37 9.73
CA TYR A 132 -1.12 11.78 9.37
C TYR A 132 -2.08 12.27 8.29
N SER A 133 -2.46 13.54 8.33
CA SER A 133 -3.11 14.21 7.22
C SER A 133 -2.81 15.72 7.19
N ASP A 134 -2.80 16.31 5.99
CA ASP A 134 -2.70 17.76 5.76
C ASP A 134 -4.03 18.38 5.28
N ILE A 135 -5.13 17.61 5.34
CA ILE A 135 -6.45 18.07 4.89
C ILE A 135 -7.10 18.91 5.98
N ASN A 136 -7.30 20.19 5.68
CA ASN A 136 -7.79 21.18 6.65
C ASN A 136 -9.33 21.34 6.65
N HIS A 137 -10.03 20.77 5.65
CA HIS A 137 -11.49 20.82 5.63
C HIS A 137 -12.06 20.00 6.81
N VAL A 138 -13.11 20.54 7.41
CA VAL A 138 -13.71 20.01 8.64
C VAL A 138 -14.95 19.20 8.34
N SER A 139 -15.05 18.01 8.92
CA SER A 139 -16.22 17.13 8.78
C SER A 139 -16.43 16.25 10.02
N SER A 140 -17.39 15.34 9.94
CA SER A 140 -17.80 14.45 11.01
C SER A 140 -18.02 13.03 10.49
N THR A 141 -17.69 12.03 11.32
CA THR A 141 -17.98 10.62 11.04
C THR A 141 -18.19 9.83 12.32
N SER A 142 -18.93 8.73 12.22
CA SER A 142 -19.05 7.71 13.26
C SER A 142 -18.83 6.34 12.62
N LEU A 143 -17.90 5.57 13.18
CA LEU A 143 -17.52 4.25 12.71
C LEU A 143 -17.51 3.28 13.89
N ASP A 144 -18.06 2.09 13.66
CA ASP A 144 -18.22 1.04 14.64
C ASP A 144 -17.70 -0.29 14.07
N TYR A 145 -16.88 -1.00 14.85
CA TYR A 145 -16.36 -2.33 14.51
C TYR A 145 -15.74 -2.46 13.11
N VAL A 146 -14.87 -1.51 12.74
CA VAL A 146 -14.13 -1.53 11.46
C VAL A 146 -12.66 -1.77 11.71
N ASN A 147 -11.94 -2.32 10.74
CA ASN A 147 -10.48 -2.33 10.83
C ASN A 147 -9.90 -0.92 10.53
N PRO A 148 -8.73 -0.55 11.05
CA PRO A 148 -8.13 0.77 10.81
C PRO A 148 -7.97 1.14 9.33
N MET A 149 -7.72 0.16 8.45
CA MET A 149 -7.59 0.42 7.03
C MET A 149 -8.94 0.73 6.38
N GLU A 150 -10.01 0.02 6.76
CA GLU A 150 -11.40 0.32 6.39
C GLU A 150 -11.82 1.72 6.83
N ALA A 151 -11.45 2.10 8.06
CA ALA A 151 -11.70 3.44 8.58
C ALA A 151 -11.01 4.54 7.74
N ILE A 152 -9.86 4.23 7.14
CA ILE A 152 -9.19 5.13 6.17
C ILE A 152 -9.87 5.04 4.80
N MET A 153 -10.09 3.84 4.30
CA MET A 153 -10.65 3.56 2.98
C MET A 153 -11.39 2.22 2.98
N GLY A 154 -12.62 2.20 2.51
CA GLY A 154 -13.33 0.94 2.21
C GLY A 154 -14.75 0.85 2.71
N VAL A 155 -15.14 1.67 3.68
CA VAL A 155 -16.51 1.69 4.20
C VAL A 155 -17.16 3.07 4.11
N LYS A 156 -18.49 3.10 4.23
CA LYS A 156 -19.22 4.35 4.39
C LYS A 156 -18.79 5.04 5.69
N GLY A 157 -18.51 6.33 5.63
CA GLY A 157 -17.96 7.13 6.73
C GLY A 157 -16.43 7.06 6.85
N SER A 158 -15.75 6.31 5.96
CA SER A 158 -14.28 6.27 5.95
C SER A 158 -13.66 7.63 5.65
N PHE A 159 -12.39 7.80 6.03
CA PHE A 159 -11.63 9.02 5.82
C PHE A 159 -11.70 9.48 4.36
N LEU A 160 -11.40 8.56 3.44
CA LEU A 160 -11.37 8.83 2.01
C LEU A 160 -12.74 9.26 1.47
N GLN A 161 -13.85 8.73 2.00
CA GLN A 161 -15.18 9.14 1.55
C GLN A 161 -15.54 10.55 2.02
N ILE A 162 -15.18 10.90 3.26
CA ILE A 162 -15.64 12.13 3.91
C ILE A 162 -14.69 13.30 3.65
N TRP A 163 -13.38 13.09 3.77
CA TRP A 163 -12.36 14.13 3.59
C TRP A 163 -11.69 14.07 2.21
N GLY A 164 -11.77 12.93 1.50
CA GLY A 164 -11.07 12.75 0.24
C GLY A 164 -9.56 12.55 0.41
N GLY A 165 -8.80 12.94 -0.61
CA GLY A 165 -7.33 12.92 -0.59
C GLY A 165 -6.69 11.70 -1.25
N GLU A 166 -5.38 11.62 -1.06
CA GLU A 166 -4.46 10.67 -1.67
C GLU A 166 -3.65 9.97 -0.58
N LEU A 167 -3.83 8.66 -0.51
CA LEU A 167 -3.17 7.78 0.43
C LEU A 167 -1.68 7.63 0.09
N LYS A 168 -0.84 7.75 1.11
CA LYS A 168 0.58 7.37 1.09
C LYS A 168 0.83 6.37 2.20
N ARG A 169 1.40 5.22 1.82
CA ARG A 169 1.84 4.16 2.72
C ARG A 169 3.36 4.24 2.87
N GLU A 170 3.82 4.15 4.10
CA GLU A 170 5.23 4.10 4.48
C GLU A 170 5.40 3.05 5.59
N ASN A 171 6.63 2.61 5.85
CA ASN A 171 6.91 1.53 6.79
C ASN A 171 6.44 1.81 8.23
N ARG A 172 6.31 3.09 8.61
CA ARG A 172 5.94 3.53 9.96
C ARG A 172 4.81 4.56 9.98
N ARG A 173 4.22 4.88 8.83
CA ARG A 173 3.21 5.93 8.71
C ARG A 173 2.23 5.64 7.59
N VAL A 174 0.96 5.92 7.87
CA VAL A 174 -0.12 5.98 6.88
C VAL A 174 -0.62 7.41 6.83
N ALA A 175 -0.52 8.04 5.67
CA ALA A 175 -0.81 9.44 5.48
C ALA A 175 -1.90 9.67 4.43
N MET A 176 -2.81 10.60 4.70
CA MET A 176 -3.82 11.08 3.76
C MET A 176 -3.50 12.52 3.36
N PHE A 177 -2.97 12.69 2.16
CA PHE A 177 -2.60 14.00 1.63
C PHE A 177 -3.72 14.60 0.80
N ASN A 178 -3.88 15.92 0.81
CA ASN A 178 -4.76 16.61 -0.13
C ASN A 178 -4.29 16.38 -1.58
N ARG A 179 -2.97 16.41 -1.80
CA ARG A 179 -2.33 16.12 -3.07
C ARG A 179 -0.93 15.56 -2.85
N ARG A 180 -0.70 14.30 -3.24
CA ARG A 180 0.59 13.59 -3.19
C ARG A 180 1.43 13.88 -4.44
N GLY A 181 0.76 13.98 -5.59
CA GLY A 181 1.38 14.27 -6.89
C GLY A 181 1.98 15.68 -6.97
N ARG A 182 2.98 15.85 -7.85
CA ARG A 182 3.54 17.16 -8.23
C ARG A 182 3.31 17.40 -9.71
N ASP A 183 3.11 18.65 -10.09
CA ASP A 183 3.07 19.06 -11.49
C ASP A 183 4.42 18.79 -12.14
N ASN A 184 4.43 17.86 -13.10
CA ASN A 184 5.61 17.55 -13.89
C ASN A 184 5.30 17.87 -15.34
N VAL A 185 6.13 18.71 -15.96
CA VAL A 185 6.04 18.96 -17.41
C VAL A 185 6.63 17.75 -18.12
N ALA A 186 5.76 16.86 -18.60
CA ALA A 186 6.13 15.74 -19.47
C ALA A 186 5.38 15.88 -20.80
N THR A 187 6.09 15.77 -21.92
CA THR A 187 5.44 15.70 -23.24
C THR A 187 5.46 14.26 -23.72
N PHE A 188 4.29 13.68 -23.98
CA PHE A 188 4.16 12.38 -24.62
C PHE A 188 4.17 12.55 -26.13
N ARG A 189 5.16 11.94 -26.81
CA ARG A 189 5.34 12.01 -28.26
C ARG A 189 5.51 10.59 -28.82
N LEU A 190 4.57 10.21 -29.68
CA LEU A 190 4.59 8.91 -30.37
C LEU A 190 5.88 8.75 -31.19
N GLY A 191 6.51 7.58 -31.09
CA GLY A 191 7.78 7.28 -31.75
C GLY A 191 9.00 7.95 -31.11
N LYS A 192 8.81 8.72 -30.02
CA LYS A 192 9.90 9.20 -29.16
C LYS A 192 9.87 8.47 -27.82
N ASN A 193 9.07 8.97 -26.88
CA ASN A 193 9.01 8.45 -25.52
C ASN A 193 7.80 7.56 -25.25
N ILE A 194 6.92 7.36 -26.24
CA ILE A 194 5.88 6.33 -26.19
C ILE A 194 5.85 5.53 -27.50
N SER A 195 5.64 4.22 -27.39
CA SER A 195 5.45 3.31 -28.52
C SER A 195 4.00 3.28 -29.02
N GLY A 196 3.04 3.68 -28.17
CA GLY A 196 1.62 3.70 -28.51
C GLY A 196 0.78 4.38 -27.43
N LEU A 197 -0.45 4.74 -27.78
CA LEU A 197 -1.46 5.28 -26.88
C LEU A 197 -2.76 4.50 -27.10
N LYS A 198 -3.30 3.92 -26.03
CA LYS A 198 -4.63 3.32 -26.02
C LYS A 198 -5.48 4.10 -25.02
N TYR A 199 -6.70 4.46 -25.40
CA TYR A 199 -7.66 5.12 -24.52
C TYR A 199 -9.05 4.54 -24.77
N THR A 200 -9.87 4.55 -23.73
CA THR A 200 -11.27 4.12 -23.79
C THR A 200 -12.14 5.31 -23.41
N VAL A 201 -13.15 5.60 -24.21
CA VAL A 201 -14.14 6.63 -23.90
C VAL A 201 -15.40 5.91 -23.41
N ALA A 202 -15.76 6.13 -22.15
CA ALA A 202 -17.05 5.69 -21.64
C ALA A 202 -18.10 6.73 -22.05
N ASP A 203 -19.09 6.33 -22.85
CA ASP A 203 -20.20 7.20 -23.24
C ASP A 203 -21.31 7.11 -22.18
N CYS A 204 -21.38 8.12 -21.31
CA CYS A 204 -22.33 8.19 -20.20
C CYS A 204 -23.80 8.36 -20.64
N LYS A 205 -24.09 8.49 -21.95
CA LYS A 205 -25.43 8.82 -22.44
C LYS A 205 -26.43 7.65 -22.48
N ASN A 206 -25.99 6.40 -22.36
CA ASN A 206 -26.88 5.24 -22.52
C ASN A 206 -27.17 4.45 -21.22
N HIS A 207 -26.72 4.91 -20.05
CA HIS A 207 -26.99 4.25 -18.77
C HIS A 207 -27.32 5.25 -17.66
N PRO A 208 -28.62 5.49 -17.35
CA PRO A 208 -29.03 6.47 -16.33
C PRO A 208 -28.62 6.10 -14.89
N ASN A 209 -28.04 4.91 -14.65
CA ASN A 209 -27.70 4.41 -13.33
C ASN A 209 -26.19 4.18 -13.09
N THR A 210 -25.31 4.59 -14.00
CA THR A 210 -23.87 4.60 -13.73
C THR A 210 -23.44 6.00 -13.38
N ALA A 211 -23.03 6.21 -12.13
CA ALA A 211 -22.33 7.41 -11.70
C ALA A 211 -21.04 7.52 -12.54
N CYS A 212 -21.03 8.49 -13.46
CA CYS A 212 -19.81 8.91 -14.11
C CYS A 212 -19.03 9.78 -13.12
N PHE A 213 -17.85 9.29 -12.72
CA PHE A 213 -16.88 10.04 -11.92
C PHE A 213 -16.29 11.20 -12.73
#